data_AF-A0A257Z0J4-F1
#
_entry.id   AF-A0A257Z0J4-F1
#
_cell.length_a   1.000
_cell.length_b   1.000
_cell.length_c   1.000
_cell.angle_alpha   90.00
_cell.angle_beta   90.00
_cell.angle_gamma   90.00
#
_symmetry.space_group_name_H-M   'P 1'
#
loop_
_entity.id
_entity.type
_entity.pdbx_description
1 polymer ?
#
loop_
_entity_poly.entity_id
_entity_poly.type
_entity_poly.pdbx_seq_one_letter_code
_entity_poly.pdbx_strand_id
1 'polypeptide(L)' 'MDGATGAYRDAVLLNAAAALMVADRAGTLEDGVALSRHSIDSGAARSKVQTLARLTNARLTEA' A
#
# COMPACT_ATOMS: atom_id res chain seq x y z
N MET A 1 5.54 7.39 0.49
CA MET A 1 5.76 6.03 -0.04
C MET A 1 7.25 5.67 -0.05
N ASP A 2 8.11 6.54 0.50
CA ASP A 2 9.57 6.44 0.42
C ASP A 2 10.19 5.87 1.70
N GLY A 3 9.39 5.15 2.48
CA GLY A 3 9.84 4.59 3.76
C GLY A 3 10.06 5.61 4.88
N ALA A 4 9.62 6.86 4.75
CA ALA A 4 9.73 7.85 5.83
C ALA A 4 8.99 7.40 7.10
N THR A 5 9.65 7.41 8.25
CA THR A 5 9.08 7.02 9.55
C THR A 5 8.27 8.14 10.20
N GLY A 6 7.31 7.81 11.06
CA GLY A 6 6.54 8.76 11.86
C GLY A 6 5.04 8.43 11.94
N ALA A 7 4.29 9.22 12.70
CA ALA A 7 2.89 8.93 13.05
C ALA A 7 1.97 8.69 11.84
N TYR A 8 2.15 9.44 10.74
CA TYR A 8 1.40 9.19 9.50
C TYR A 8 1.69 7.82 8.91
N ARG A 9 2.95 7.37 8.94
CA ARG A 9 3.30 6.04 8.46
C ARG A 9 2.69 4.96 9.36
N ASP A 10 2.72 5.14 10.67
CA ASP A 10 2.15 4.18 11.61
C ASP A 10 0.63 4.02 11.41
N ALA A 11 -0.08 5.14 11.21
CA ALA A 11 -1.51 5.11 10.88
C ALA A 11 -1.80 4.39 9.55
N VAL A 12 -0.99 4.61 8.53
CA VAL A 12 -1.12 3.91 7.23
C VAL A 12 -0.86 2.41 7.39
N LEU A 13 0.20 2.03 8.12
CA LEU A 13 0.54 0.63 8.36
C LEU A 13 -0.58 -0.10 9.12
N LEU A 14 -1.15 0.52 10.15
CA LEU A 14 -2.23 -0.06 10.93
C LEU A 14 -3.51 -0.25 10.10
N ASN A 15 -3.92 0.76 9.33
CA ASN A 15 -5.11 0.65 8.48
C ASN A 15 -4.92 -0.40 7.36
N ALA A 16 -3.73 -0.44 6.75
CA ALA A 16 -3.41 -1.46 5.75
C ALA A 16 -3.40 -2.87 6.35
N ALA A 17 -2.86 -3.04 7.57
CA ALA A 17 -2.90 -4.31 8.30
C ALA A 17 -4.34 -4.79 8.54
N ALA A 18 -5.23 -3.90 9.01
CA ALA A 18 -6.63 -4.22 9.20
C ALA A 18 -7.32 -4.63 7.88
N ALA A 19 -7.06 -3.92 6.79
CA ALA A 19 -7.58 -4.28 5.47
C ALA A 19 -7.05 -5.64 4.97
N LEU A 20 -5.79 -5.97 5.24
CA LEU A 20 -5.19 -7.27 4.91
C LEU A 20 -5.82 -8.41 5.72
N MET A 21 -6.16 -8.18 6.98
CA MET A 21 -6.89 -9.16 7.78
C MET A 21 -8.30 -9.40 7.23
N VAL A 22 -9.05 -8.34 6.91
CA VAL A 22 -10.39 -8.44 6.31
C VAL A 22 -10.36 -9.19 4.97
N ALA A 23 -9.24 -9.12 4.25
CA ALA A 23 -9.03 -9.81 2.98
C ALA A 23 -8.45 -11.23 3.13
N ASP A 24 -8.36 -11.79 4.33
CA ASP A 24 -7.75 -13.09 4.64
C ASP A 24 -6.28 -13.20 4.14
N ARG A 25 -5.54 -12.08 4.16
CA ARG A 25 -4.12 -12.01 3.77
C ARG A 25 -3.16 -11.92 4.96
N ALA A 26 -3.67 -11.70 6.17
CA ALA A 26 -2.91 -11.66 7.41
C ALA A 26 -3.72 -12.34 8.53
N GLY A 27 -3.07 -13.15 9.35
CA GLY A 27 -3.72 -13.84 10.48
C GLY A 27 -3.86 -12.97 11.73
N THR A 28 -2.98 -11.98 11.89
CA THR A 28 -2.95 -11.02 12.99
C THR A 28 -2.67 -9.60 12.50
N LEU A 29 -2.88 -8.59 13.36
CA LEU A 29 -2.54 -7.21 13.03
C LEU A 29 -1.03 -7.05 12.86
N GLU A 30 -0.25 -7.74 13.68
CA GLU A 30 1.22 -7.75 13.64
C GLU A 30 1.73 -8.29 12.29
N ASP A 31 1.16 -9.41 11.81
CA ASP A 31 1.45 -9.95 10.48
C ASP A 31 1.10 -8.94 9.38
N GLY A 32 -0.09 -8.32 9.50
CA GLY A 32 -0.56 -7.30 8.56
C GLY A 32 0.35 -6.08 8.53
N VAL A 33 0.87 -5.63 9.67
CA VAL A 33 1.84 -4.52 9.75
C VAL A 33 3.16 -4.92 9.11
N ALA A 34 3.64 -6.15 9.34
CA ALA A 34 4.87 -6.65 8.72
C ALA A 34 4.75 -6.70 7.18
N LEU A 35 3.64 -7.22 6.66
CA LEU A 35 3.34 -7.24 5.22
C LEU A 35 3.22 -5.82 4.64
N SER A 36 2.51 -4.93 5.33
CA SER A 36 2.32 -3.53 4.91
C SER A 36 3.66 -2.78 4.86
N ARG A 37 4.52 -3.01 5.86
CA ARG A 37 5.87 -2.44 5.95
C ARG A 37 6.71 -2.90 4.77
N HIS A 38 6.75 -4.21 4.52
CA HIS A 38 7.48 -4.77 3.37
C HIS A 38 6.99 -4.18 2.05
N SER A 39 5.67 -4.06 1.84
CA SER A 39 5.08 -3.48 0.62
C SER A 39 5.51 -2.02 0.38
N ILE A 40 5.60 -1.21 1.44
CA ILE A 40 6.06 0.18 1.35
C ILE A 40 7.57 0.26 1.13
N ASP A 41 8.37 -0.43 1.95
CA ASP A 41 9.84 -0.30 1.94
C ASP A 41 10.48 -0.89 0.68
N SER A 42 9.88 -1.95 0.12
CA SER A 42 10.30 -2.52 -1.17
C SER A 42 9.91 -1.68 -2.39
N GLY A 43 9.03 -0.69 -2.20
CA GLY A 43 8.45 0.09 -3.30
C GLY A 43 7.32 -0.60 -4.07
N ALA A 44 6.90 -1.80 -3.67
CA ALA A 44 5.79 -2.53 -4.31
C ALA A 44 4.48 -1.70 -4.28
N ALA A 45 4.17 -1.05 -3.16
CA ALA A 45 3.03 -0.15 -3.04
C ALA A 45 3.09 1.00 -4.05
N ARG A 46 4.27 1.63 -4.21
CA ARG A 46 4.48 2.71 -5.19
C ARG A 46 4.24 2.21 -6.62
N SER A 47 4.75 1.03 -6.96
CA SER A 47 4.57 0.43 -8.30
C SER A 47 3.10 0.18 -8.63
N LYS A 48 2.29 -0.27 -7.66
CA LYS A 48 0.84 -0.46 -7.86
C LYS A 48 0.11 0.87 -8.08
N VAL A 49 0.43 1.90 -7.30
CA VAL A 49 -0.14 3.25 -7.50
C VAL A 49 0.22 3.81 -8.88
N GLN A 50 1.48 3.68 -9.31
CA GLN A 50 1.90 4.12 -10.64
C GLN A 50 1.20 3.34 -11.76
N THR A 51 0.99 2.04 -11.57
CA THR A 51 0.25 1.21 -12.52
C THR A 51 -1.20 1.65 -12.63
N LEU A 52 -1.87 1.88 -11.49
CA LEU A 52 -3.22 2.41 -11.47
C LEU A 52 -3.31 3.76 -12.20
N ALA A 53 -2.40 4.70 -11.89
CA ALA A 53 -2.36 6.01 -12.54
C ALA A 53 -2.20 5.90 -14.06
N ARG A 54 -1.34 5.00 -14.56
CA ARG A 54 -1.21 4.75 -16.01
C ARG A 54 -2.53 4.28 -16.61
N LEU A 55 -3.20 3.31 -15.97
CA LEU A 55 -4.44 2.73 -16.47
C LEU A 55 -5.60 3.74 -16.46
N THR A 56 -5.72 4.56 -15.42
CA THR A 56 -6.82 5.54 -15.30
C THR A 56 -6.62 6.76 -16.17
N ASN A 57 -5.36 7.18 -16.40
CA ASN A 57 -5.05 8.38 -17.17
C ASN A 57 -4.83 8.10 -18.67
N ALA A 58 -4.70 6.84 -19.08
CA ALA A 58 -4.53 6.45 -20.50
C ALA A 58 -5.67 6.92 -21.42
N ARG A 59 -6.85 7.25 -20.88
CA ARG A 59 -7.98 7.78 -21.67
C ARG A 59 -7.93 9.28 -21.97
N LEU A 60 -6.90 10.00 -21.49
CA LEU A 60 -6.77 11.45 -21.73
C LEU A 60 -5.95 11.80 -22.98
N THR A 61 -5.50 10.81 -23.76
CA THR A 61 -4.62 11.02 -24.95
C THR A 61 -5.27 10.66 -26.29
N GLU A 62 -6.56 10.32 -26.33
CA GLU A 62 -7.31 10.03 -27.57
C GLU A 62 -8.33 11.12 -27.94
N ALA A 63 -8.01 12.40 -27.70
CA ALA A 63 -8.77 13.55 -28.20
C ALA A 63 -7.86 14.46 -29.03
#